data_AF-A0A0D6AND1-F1
#
_entry.id   AF-A0A0D6AND1-F1
#
_cell.length_a   1.000
_cell.length_b   1.000
_cell.length_c   1.000
_cell.angle_alpha   90.00
_cell.angle_beta   90.00
_cell.angle_gamma   90.00
#
_symmetry.space_group_name_H-M   'P 1'
#
loop_
_entity.id
_entity.type
_entity.pdbx_description
1 polymer ?
#
loop_
_entity_poly.entity_id
_entity_poly.type
_entity_poly.pdbx_seq_one_letter_code
_entity_poly.pdbx_strand_id
1 'polypeptide(L)'
;MIRRKTWTKKGKRKKVKGERRRGRVNIMGGIRYSDKKRRCFVIKKGDSETFCEQLKKLWEEIKNEWVSKGNDEKDFKECGPKIIIILDNASFHKKRK
;
A
#
# COMPACT_ATOMS: atom_id res chain seq x y z
N MET A 1 22.59 -9.55 2.90
CA MET A 1 23.50 -9.46 1.74
C MET A 1 22.74 -8.93 0.53
N ILE A 2 22.89 -7.63 0.24
CA ILE A 2 22.27 -6.92 -0.89
C ILE A 2 23.21 -7.09 -2.10
N ARG A 3 22.75 -7.76 -3.18
CA ARG A 3 23.53 -7.89 -4.42
C ARG A 3 23.49 -6.57 -5.20
N ARG A 4 24.39 -5.65 -4.87
CA ARG A 4 24.72 -4.50 -5.73
C ARG A 4 25.39 -5.03 -7.02
N LYS A 5 25.32 -4.29 -8.13
CA LYS A 5 26.22 -4.56 -9.28
C LYS A 5 27.64 -4.39 -8.74
N THR A 6 28.35 -5.49 -8.53
CA THR A 6 29.76 -5.44 -8.18
C THR A 6 30.51 -4.92 -9.40
N TRP A 7 31.45 -4.00 -9.17
CA TRP A 7 32.43 -3.64 -10.20
C TRP A 7 33.08 -4.93 -10.69
N THR A 8 33.05 -5.15 -12.00
CA THR A 8 33.62 -6.33 -12.65
C THR A 8 34.58 -5.89 -13.73
N LYS A 9 35.65 -6.66 -13.94
CA LYS A 9 36.61 -6.40 -15.01
C LYS A 9 35.88 -6.31 -16.35
N LYS A 10 36.20 -5.29 -17.16
CA LYS A 10 35.62 -5.09 -18.50
C LYS A 10 35.72 -6.40 -19.30
N GLY A 11 34.60 -6.87 -19.86
CA GLY A 11 34.50 -8.16 -20.57
C GLY A 11 34.17 -9.40 -19.74
N LYS A 12 34.26 -9.36 -18.40
CA LYS A 12 34.00 -10.51 -17.51
C LYS A 12 32.70 -10.43 -16.72
N ARG A 13 31.68 -9.74 -17.26
CA ARG A 13 30.42 -9.52 -16.55
C ARG A 13 29.62 -10.83 -16.44
N LYS A 14 29.39 -11.29 -15.21
CA LYS A 14 28.53 -12.45 -14.94
C LYS A 14 27.06 -12.08 -15.16
N LYS A 15 26.35 -12.83 -16.02
CA LYS A 15 24.88 -12.76 -16.12
C LYS A 15 24.28 -13.40 -14.87
N VAL A 16 23.65 -12.60 -14.01
CA VAL A 16 22.95 -13.08 -12.81
C VAL A 16 21.46 -12.98 -13.08
N LYS A 17 20.71 -14.08 -12.86
CA LYS A 17 19.24 -14.07 -12.94
C LYS A 17 18.67 -13.06 -11.93
N GLY A 18 17.59 -12.38 -12.31
CA GLY A 18 16.95 -11.32 -11.51
C GLY A 18 16.27 -11.80 -10.22
N GLU A 19 16.24 -13.11 -9.96
CA GLU A 19 15.65 -13.70 -8.76
C GLU A 19 16.43 -13.31 -7.50
N ARG A 20 15.86 -12.38 -6.74
CA ARG A 20 16.35 -12.03 -5.41
C ARG A 20 15.59 -12.84 -4.37
N ARG A 21 16.32 -13.76 -3.71
CA ARG A 21 15.80 -14.60 -2.61
C ARG A 21 15.73 -13.89 -1.25
N ARG A 22 16.32 -12.69 -1.10
CA ARG A 22 16.38 -11.94 0.18
C ARG A 22 16.09 -10.45 -0.05
N GLY A 23 15.49 -9.79 0.95
CA GLY A 23 15.21 -8.34 0.94
C GLY A 23 13.93 -7.93 0.21
N ARG A 24 12.89 -8.78 0.25
CA ARG A 24 11.56 -8.41 -0.25
C ARG A 24 10.83 -7.63 0.84
N VAL A 25 10.24 -6.51 0.46
CA VAL A 25 9.33 -5.73 1.31
C VAL A 25 7.98 -5.77 0.61
N ASN A 26 6.95 -6.17 1.32
CA ASN A 26 5.59 -6.12 0.80
C ASN A 26 5.02 -4.74 1.09
N ILE A 27 4.43 -4.11 0.09
CA ILE A 27 3.80 -2.80 0.21
C ILE A 27 2.36 -2.98 -0.22
N MET A 28 1.44 -2.49 0.61
CA MET A 28 0.04 -2.32 0.24
C MET A 28 -0.21 -0.83 0.11
N GLY A 29 -0.53 -0.38 -1.09
CA GLY A 29 -0.76 1.03 -1.33
C GLY A 29 -1.88 1.28 -2.31
N GLY A 30 -2.36 2.52 -2.30
CA GLY A 30 -3.39 3.02 -3.17
C GLY A 30 -3.07 4.44 -3.61
N ILE A 31 -3.65 4.81 -4.75
CA ILE A 31 -3.62 6.17 -5.26
C ILE A 31 -5.05 6.70 -5.29
N ARG A 32 -5.26 7.87 -4.69
CA ARG A 32 -6.55 8.55 -4.77
C ARG A 32 -6.70 9.16 -6.16
N TYR A 33 -7.84 8.93 -6.81
CA TYR A 33 -8.05 9.33 -8.18
C TYR A 33 -8.04 10.85 -8.38
N SER A 34 -8.67 11.59 -7.46
CA SER A 34 -8.91 13.03 -7.55
C SER A 34 -7.63 13.87 -7.48
N ASP A 35 -6.77 13.60 -6.50
CA ASP A 35 -5.59 14.43 -6.17
C ASP A 35 -4.26 13.69 -6.38
N LYS A 36 -4.31 12.43 -6.85
CA LYS A 36 -3.14 11.54 -7.02
C LYS A 36 -2.35 11.31 -5.73
N LYS A 37 -2.94 11.59 -4.56
CA LYS A 37 -2.31 11.34 -3.26
C LYS A 37 -2.09 9.85 -3.08
N ARG A 38 -0.85 9.49 -2.74
CA ARG A 38 -0.43 8.10 -2.52
C ARG A 38 -0.46 7.77 -1.04
N ARG A 39 -0.97 6.59 -0.72
CA ARG A 39 -0.87 5.98 0.60
C ARG A 39 -0.29 4.59 0.46
N CYS A 40 0.77 4.31 1.23
CA CYS A 40 1.52 3.07 1.15
C CYS A 40 1.84 2.60 2.56
N PHE A 41 1.47 1.36 2.86
CA PHE A 41 1.77 0.68 4.11
C PHE A 41 2.80 -0.41 3.84
N VAL A 42 3.86 -0.42 4.65
CA VAL A 42 4.79 -1.54 4.66
C VAL A 42 4.16 -2.67 5.46
N ILE A 43 3.99 -3.82 4.81
CA ILE A 43 3.32 -4.98 5.39
C ILE A 43 4.29 -6.17 5.45
N LYS A 44 4.09 -7.05 6.45
CA LYS A 44 4.87 -8.29 6.54
C LYS A 44 4.42 -9.29 5.48
N LYS A 45 3.10 -9.45 5.28
CA LYS A 45 2.50 -10.40 4.33
C LYS A 45 1.19 -9.83 3.77
N GLY A 46 0.86 -10.19 2.53
CA GLY A 46 -0.46 -9.94 1.94
C GLY A 46 -1.43 -11.05 2.33
N ASP A 47 -2.30 -10.78 3.30
CA ASP A 47 -3.41 -11.64 3.68
C ASP A 47 -4.65 -10.80 4.02
N SER A 48 -5.78 -11.46 4.23
CA SER A 48 -7.08 -10.81 4.45
C SER A 48 -7.12 -9.97 5.74
N GLU A 49 -6.37 -10.38 6.76
CA GLU A 49 -6.32 -9.67 8.05
C GLU A 49 -5.53 -8.37 7.90
N THR A 50 -4.31 -8.47 7.36
CA THR A 50 -3.47 -7.30 7.08
C THR A 50 -4.18 -6.31 6.15
N PHE A 51 -4.91 -6.82 5.15
CA PHE A 51 -5.72 -6.00 4.24
C PHE A 51 -6.83 -5.24 4.99
N CYS A 52 -7.60 -5.93 5.83
CA CYS A 52 -8.66 -5.31 6.65
C CYS A 52 -8.09 -4.23 7.59
N GLU A 53 -6.94 -4.49 8.22
CA GLU A 53 -6.27 -3.51 9.07
C GLU A 53 -5.83 -2.25 8.30
N GLN A 54 -5.28 -2.42 7.09
CA GLN A 54 -4.87 -1.27 6.28
C GLN A 54 -6.09 -0.45 5.83
N LEU A 55 -7.23 -1.08 5.56
CA LEU A 55 -8.47 -0.35 5.26
C LEU A 55 -8.96 0.48 6.45
N LYS A 56 -8.88 -0.05 7.68
CA LYS A 56 -9.20 0.73 8.89
C LYS A 56 -8.27 1.93 9.05
N LYS A 57 -6.97 1.74 8.85
CA LYS A 57 -6.00 2.85 8.88
C LYS A 57 -6.30 3.91 7.82
N LEU A 58 -6.63 3.47 6.60
CA LEU A 58 -7.04 4.37 5.52
C LEU A 58 -8.29 5.18 5.91
N TRP A 59 -9.28 4.54 6.54
CA TRP A 59 -10.48 5.21 7.02
C TRP A 59 -10.16 6.31 8.05
N GLU A 60 -9.39 5.96 9.09
CA GLU A 60 -8.96 6.93 10.11
C GLU A 60 -8.13 8.08 9.52
N GLU A 61 -7.26 7.80 8.56
CA GLU A 61 -6.51 8.86 7.87
C GLU A 61 -7.41 9.82 7.09
N ILE A 62 -8.47 9.32 6.45
CA ILE A 62 -9.42 10.17 5.71
C ILE A 62 -10.24 11.02 6.70
N LYS A 63 -10.62 10.44 7.84
CA LYS A 63 -11.30 11.16 8.93
C LYS A 63 -10.42 12.27 9.50
N ASN A 64 -9.15 11.98 9.76
CA ASN A 64 -8.17 12.97 10.21
C ASN A 64 -7.94 14.06 9.17
N GLU A 65 -7.90 13.71 7.88
CA GLU A 65 -7.79 14.69 6.79
C GLU A 65 -9.02 15.61 6.73
N TRP A 66 -10.22 15.08 6.99
CA TRP A 66 -11.45 15.85 7.06
C TRP A 66 -11.45 16.86 8.21
N VAL A 67 -11.08 16.41 9.41
CA VAL A 67 -10.95 17.29 10.60
C VAL A 67 -9.86 18.34 10.39
N SER A 68 -8.74 17.96 9.76
CA SER A 68 -7.65 18.90 9.43
C SER A 68 -8.06 20.00 8.46
N LYS A 69 -9.17 19.83 7.73
CA LYS A 69 -9.76 20.86 6.86
C LYS A 69 -10.74 21.79 7.61
N GLY A 70 -10.88 21.62 8.92
CA GLY A 70 -11.73 22.45 9.78
C GLY A 70 -13.16 21.95 9.96
N ASN A 71 -13.46 20.72 9.53
CA ASN A 71 -14.80 20.13 9.69
C ASN A 71 -14.93 19.38 11.02
N ASP A 72 -16.15 19.26 11.55
CA ASP A 72 -16.43 18.43 12.74
C ASP A 72 -16.33 16.94 12.39
N GLU A 73 -15.75 16.18 13.32
CA GLU A 73 -15.60 14.74 13.23
C GLU A 73 -16.95 14.01 13.31
N LYS A 74 -17.92 14.57 14.06
CA LYS A 74 -19.26 13.99 14.26
C LYS A 74 -20.03 13.92 12.95
N ASP A 75 -19.87 14.94 12.12
CA ASP A 75 -20.57 15.07 10.84
C ASP A 75 -19.92 14.22 9.74
N PHE A 76 -18.75 13.64 9.97
CA PHE A 76 -18.01 12.87 8.96
C PHE A 76 -18.83 11.72 8.37
N LYS A 77 -19.68 11.07 9.17
CA LYS A 77 -20.49 9.94 8.70
C LYS A 77 -21.57 10.37 7.70
N GLU A 78 -22.12 11.57 7.86
CA GLU A 78 -23.22 12.09 7.05
C GLU A 78 -22.72 12.98 5.91
N CYS A 79 -21.79 13.88 6.20
CA CYS A 79 -21.26 14.90 5.29
C CYS A 79 -19.90 14.54 4.68
N GLY A 80 -19.24 13.51 5.19
CA GLY A 80 -17.91 13.10 4.72
C GLY A 80 -17.91 12.49 3.32
N PRO A 81 -16.70 12.25 2.76
CA PRO A 81 -16.56 11.70 1.42
C PRO A 81 -17.04 10.25 1.34
N LYS A 82 -17.80 9.93 0.28
CA LYS A 82 -18.11 8.53 -0.07
C LYS A 82 -16.88 7.90 -0.73
N ILE A 83 -16.38 6.81 -0.15
CA ILE A 83 -15.17 6.14 -0.61
C ILE A 83 -15.52 4.96 -1.52
N ILE A 84 -15.01 4.97 -2.73
CA ILE A 84 -15.03 3.83 -3.66
C ILE A 84 -13.62 3.27 -3.76
N ILE A 85 -13.46 1.97 -3.50
CA ILE A 85 -12.17 1.27 -3.56
C ILE A 85 -12.19 0.33 -4.76
N ILE A 86 -11.22 0.50 -5.66
CA ILE A 86 -11.03 -0.35 -6.83
C ILE A 86 -9.83 -1.28 -6.54
N LEU A 87 -10.06 -2.58 -6.60
CA LEU A 87 -9.07 -3.62 -6.31
C LEU A 87 -9.03 -4.63 -7.45
N ASP A 88 -7.92 -5.34 -7.56
CA ASP A 88 -7.81 -6.50 -8.43
C ASP A 88 -8.55 -7.71 -7.83
N ASN A 89 -8.65 -8.78 -8.61
CA ASN A 89 -9.42 -9.97 -8.28
C ASN A 89 -8.65 -10.96 -7.39
N ALA A 90 -7.95 -10.49 -6.35
CA ALA A 90 -7.19 -11.37 -5.47
C ALA A 90 -8.10 -12.12 -4.48
N SER A 91 -7.76 -13.38 -4.16
CA SER A 91 -8.60 -14.25 -3.32
C SER A 91 -8.86 -13.68 -1.92
N PHE A 92 -7.89 -12.97 -1.35
CA PHE A 92 -8.01 -12.37 -0.02
C PHE A 92 -8.85 -11.08 0.00
N HIS A 93 -9.12 -10.44 -1.14
CA HIS A 93 -10.07 -9.30 -1.21
C HIS A 93 -11.53 -9.73 -1.11
N LYS A 94 -11.82 -11.01 -1.39
CA LYS A 94 -13.18 -11.57 -1.39
C LYS A 94 -13.58 -12.22 -0.08
N LYS A 95 -12.64 -12.37 0.85
CA LYS A 95 -12.87 -13.15 2.06
C LYS A 95 -13.83 -12.36 2.97
N ARG A 96 -15.09 -12.76 2.96
CA ARG A 96 -16.06 -12.33 3.97
C ARG A 96 -15.61 -12.88 5.33
N LYS A 97 -15.57 -12.00 6.33
CA LYS A 97 -15.55 -12.44 7.73
C LYS A 97 -16.90 -13.06 8.06
#